data_AF-A0A7X4FUM8-F1
#
_entry.id   AF-A0A7X4FUM8-F1
#
_cell.length_a   1.000
_cell.length_b   1.000
_cell.length_c   1.000
_cell.angle_alpha   90.00
_cell.angle_beta   90.00
_cell.angle_gamma   90.00
#
_symmetry.space_group_name_H-M   'P 1'
#
loop_
_entity.id
_entity.type
_entity.pdbx_description
1 polymer ?
#
loop_
_entity_poly.entity_id
_entity_poly.type
_entity_poly.pdbx_seq_one_letter_code
_entity_poly.pdbx_strand_id
1 'polypeptide(L)'
;MPTSAALLADLAVGLLDVDWSDGNAVTALRACDFACGTGTLITAAYHAILARHRRSGGDDAAIHRGMMEHALVAADIMPAATHLTTSMLSSAHPTIPFEQTQVHLLPYGRQGREASVDFALGALDLIREQHGTGLFENTGIEVHRGKGGRRSVAGEGKG
;
A
#
# COMPACT_ATOMS: atom_id res chain seq x y z
N MET A 1 18.17 -3.02 3.60
CA MET A 1 16.83 -2.55 4.01
C MET A 1 16.99 -1.52 5.13
N PRO A 2 16.23 -0.41 5.14
CA PRO A 2 16.24 0.57 6.23
C PRO A 2 15.86 -0.05 7.58
N THR A 3 16.58 0.31 8.64
CA THR A 3 16.40 -0.25 9.99
C THR A 3 15.06 0.12 10.64
N SER A 4 14.50 1.30 10.31
CA SER A 4 13.19 1.73 10.80
C SER A 4 12.06 0.82 10.29
N ALA A 5 12.08 0.46 9.01
CA ALA A 5 11.10 -0.45 8.41
C ALA A 5 11.22 -1.86 9.00
N ALA A 6 12.45 -2.34 9.20
CA ALA A 6 12.72 -3.61 9.87
C ALA A 6 12.13 -3.64 11.28
N LEU A 7 12.40 -2.61 12.07
CA LEU A 7 11.90 -2.50 13.45
C LEU A 7 10.36 -2.46 13.49
N LEU A 8 9.74 -1.61 12.66
CA LEU A 8 8.27 -1.52 12.62
C LEU A 8 7.64 -2.85 12.20
N ALA A 9 8.19 -3.50 11.17
CA ALA A 9 7.74 -4.81 10.72
C ALA A 9 7.87 -5.86 11.83
N ASP A 10 9.03 -5.92 12.51
CA ASP A 10 9.23 -6.90 13.57
C ASP A 10 8.34 -6.69 14.79
N LEU A 11 8.05 -5.43 15.15
CA LEU A 11 7.07 -5.11 16.20
C LEU A 11 5.66 -5.53 15.77
N ALA A 12 5.21 -5.12 14.59
CA ALA A 12 3.87 -5.41 14.09
C ALA A 12 3.62 -6.92 13.95
N VAL A 13 4.55 -7.64 13.32
CA VAL A 13 4.47 -9.09 13.15
C VAL A 13 4.60 -9.82 14.49
N GLY A 14 5.34 -9.25 15.45
CA GLY A 14 5.46 -9.79 16.81
C GLY A 14 4.18 -9.74 17.65
N LEU A 15 3.22 -8.90 17.27
CA LEU A 15 1.93 -8.79 17.95
C LEU A 15 0.89 -9.79 17.41
N LEU A 16 1.19 -10.50 16.32
CA LEU A 16 0.25 -11.42 15.70
C LEU A 16 0.20 -12.75 16.45
N ASP A 17 -1.01 -13.19 16.77
CA ASP A 17 -1.29 -14.51 17.31
C ASP A 17 -1.51 -15.50 16.16
N VAL A 18 -0.42 -16.13 15.72
CA VAL A 18 -0.39 -17.06 14.58
C VAL A 18 0.47 -18.25 14.96
N ASP A 19 0.01 -19.45 14.57
CA ASP A 19 0.87 -20.63 14.58
C ASP A 19 1.92 -20.50 13.46
N TRP A 20 3.10 -20.02 13.82
CA TRP A 20 4.21 -19.83 12.90
C TRP A 20 4.77 -21.14 12.35
N SER A 21 4.41 -22.31 12.90
CA SER A 21 4.84 -23.60 12.35
C SER A 21 3.96 -24.09 11.20
N ASP A 22 2.71 -23.60 11.11
CA ASP A 22 1.77 -23.95 10.05
C ASP A 22 1.84 -22.98 8.87
N GLY A 23 2.30 -23.46 7.71
CA GLY A 23 2.36 -22.66 6.48
C GLY A 23 0.99 -22.16 6.00
N ASN A 24 -0.10 -22.86 6.31
CA ASN A 24 -1.44 -22.40 5.96
C ASN A 24 -1.87 -21.21 6.83
N ALA A 25 -1.64 -21.29 8.15
CA ALA A 25 -1.88 -20.16 9.06
C ALA A 25 -1.06 -18.92 8.66
N VAL A 26 0.20 -19.11 8.28
CA VAL A 26 1.08 -18.01 7.83
C VAL A 26 0.59 -17.39 6.50
N THR A 27 0.20 -18.20 5.52
CA THR A 27 -0.29 -17.69 4.21
C THR A 27 -1.71 -17.13 4.25
N ALA A 28 -2.47 -17.41 5.32
CA ALA A 28 -3.76 -16.80 5.59
C ALA A 28 -3.67 -15.35 6.11
N LEU A 29 -2.48 -14.90 6.52
CA LEU A 29 -2.23 -13.52 6.93
C LEU A 29 -2.61 -12.51 5.84
N ARG A 30 -2.85 -11.26 6.28
CA ARG A 30 -3.01 -10.10 5.39
C ARG A 30 -2.13 -8.97 5.89
N ALA A 31 -0.94 -8.86 5.33
CA ALA A 31 -0.04 -7.74 5.57
C ALA A 31 -0.21 -6.73 4.44
N CYS A 32 -0.55 -5.48 4.78
CA CYS A 32 -0.93 -4.46 3.80
C CYS A 32 -0.07 -3.20 3.91
N ASP A 33 0.32 -2.64 2.77
CA ASP A 33 0.97 -1.32 2.64
C ASP A 33 0.40 -0.56 1.44
N PHE A 34 -0.54 0.38 1.69
CA PHE A 34 -1.29 1.06 0.63
C PHE A 34 -0.63 2.32 0.06
N ALA A 35 0.59 2.64 0.52
CA ALA A 35 1.42 3.69 -0.06
C ALA A 35 2.88 3.20 -0.08
N CYS A 36 3.08 2.06 -0.75
CA CYS A 36 4.26 1.24 -0.55
C CYS A 36 5.56 1.85 -1.10
N GLY A 37 5.47 2.82 -2.01
CA GLY A 37 6.62 3.41 -2.68
C GLY A 37 7.50 2.33 -3.31
N THR A 38 8.76 2.23 -2.89
CA THR A 38 9.68 1.18 -3.38
C THR A 38 9.47 -0.19 -2.74
N GLY A 39 8.45 -0.36 -1.91
CA GLY A 39 8.10 -1.63 -1.28
C GLY A 39 8.91 -1.93 -0.01
N THR A 40 9.55 -0.92 0.57
CA THR A 40 10.47 -1.11 1.70
C THR A 40 9.77 -1.72 2.93
N LEU A 41 8.61 -1.20 3.32
CA LEU A 41 7.91 -1.66 4.52
C LEU A 41 7.27 -3.03 4.30
N ILE A 42 6.58 -3.25 3.18
CA ILE A 42 5.99 -4.55 2.88
C ILE A 42 7.05 -5.66 2.72
N THR A 43 8.21 -5.35 2.15
CA THR A 43 9.34 -6.29 2.06
C THR A 43 9.93 -6.58 3.44
N ALA A 44 10.00 -5.59 4.33
CA ALA A 44 10.40 -5.79 5.72
C ALA A 44 9.42 -6.71 6.47
N ALA A 45 8.11 -6.48 6.31
CA ALA A 45 7.07 -7.32 6.87
C ALA A 45 7.18 -8.76 6.36
N TYR A 46 7.40 -8.93 5.06
CA TYR A 46 7.58 -10.25 4.46
C TYR A 46 8.78 -11.00 5.08
N HIS A 47 9.95 -10.36 5.18
CA HIS A 47 11.11 -10.98 5.82
C HIS A 47 10.90 -11.27 7.31
N ALA A 48 10.17 -10.42 8.04
CA ALA A 48 9.84 -10.65 9.45
C ALA A 48 8.91 -11.86 9.65
N ILE A 49 7.99 -12.10 8.71
CA ILE A 49 7.11 -13.27 8.67
C ILE A 49 7.92 -14.53 8.36
N LEU A 50 8.71 -14.52 7.28
CA LEU A 50 9.58 -15.64 6.91
C LEU A 50 10.50 -16.03 8.08
N ALA A 51 11.16 -15.06 8.69
CA ALA A 51 12.09 -15.33 9.79
C ALA A 51 11.40 -16.00 10.99
N ARG A 52 10.12 -15.71 11.25
CA ARG A 52 9.33 -16.40 12.31
C ARG A 52 8.91 -17.79 11.90
N HIS A 53 8.45 -17.97 10.65
CA HIS A 53 8.10 -19.28 10.12
C HIS A 53 9.30 -20.23 10.17
N ARG A 54 10.46 -19.79 9.66
CA ARG A 54 11.72 -20.52 9.73
C ARG A 54 12.16 -20.86 11.15
N ARG A 55 12.09 -19.91 12.08
CA ARG A 55 12.42 -20.15 13.51
C ARG A 55 11.52 -21.19 14.17
N SER A 56 10.32 -21.37 13.64
CA SER A 56 9.33 -22.35 14.13
C SER A 56 9.45 -23.69 13.40
N GLY A 57 10.46 -23.87 12.54
CA GLY A 57 10.73 -25.10 11.81
C GLY A 57 10.13 -25.16 10.40
N GLY A 58 9.50 -24.08 9.92
CA GLY A 58 8.90 -23.99 8.60
C GLY A 58 9.90 -23.75 7.46
N ASP A 59 9.46 -23.98 6.22
CA ASP A 59 10.21 -23.70 5.00
C ASP A 59 9.68 -22.44 4.30
N ASP A 60 10.48 -21.39 4.30
CA ASP A 60 10.15 -20.09 3.70
C ASP A 60 9.91 -20.18 2.18
N ALA A 61 10.64 -21.05 1.49
CA ALA A 61 10.47 -21.22 0.05
C ALA A 61 9.12 -21.87 -0.28
N ALA A 62 8.66 -22.80 0.58
CA ALA A 62 7.38 -23.49 0.42
C ALA A 62 6.19 -22.54 0.54
N ILE A 63 6.28 -21.50 1.39
CA ILE A 63 5.20 -20.52 1.57
C ILE A 63 5.29 -19.31 0.63
N HIS A 64 6.42 -19.09 -0.05
CA HIS A 64 6.64 -17.89 -0.88
C HIS A 64 5.50 -17.62 -1.87
N ARG A 65 5.06 -18.65 -2.62
CA ARG A 65 3.96 -18.50 -3.57
C ARG A 65 2.69 -18.00 -2.89
N GLY A 66 2.27 -18.66 -1.79
CA GLY A 66 1.06 -18.25 -1.06
C GLY A 66 1.18 -16.85 -0.46
N MET A 67 2.39 -16.46 -0.05
CA MET A 67 2.65 -15.10 0.42
C MET A 67 2.47 -14.07 -0.69
N MET A 68 3.03 -14.32 -1.88
CA MET A 68 2.93 -13.43 -3.05
C MET A 68 1.51 -13.31 -3.59
N GLU A 69 0.79 -14.43 -3.67
CA GLU A 69 -0.53 -14.49 -4.31
C GLU A 69 -1.67 -14.03 -3.38
N HIS A 70 -1.48 -14.14 -2.06
CA HIS A 70 -2.58 -13.94 -1.10
C HIS A 70 -2.24 -13.08 0.12
N ALA A 71 -1.07 -13.26 0.72
CA ALA A 71 -0.81 -12.69 2.04
C ALA A 71 -0.30 -11.25 2.03
N LEU A 72 0.49 -10.90 1.00
CA LEU A 72 1.13 -9.59 0.87
C LEU A 72 0.32 -8.71 -0.08
N VAL A 73 -0.32 -7.68 0.47
CA VAL A 73 -1.06 -6.68 -0.30
C VAL A 73 -0.27 -5.37 -0.27
N ALA A 74 0.01 -4.81 -1.44
CA ALA A 74 0.64 -3.50 -1.53
C ALA A 74 -0.05 -2.65 -2.57
N ALA A 75 0.02 -1.33 -2.42
CA ALA A 75 -0.55 -0.43 -3.41
C ALA A 75 0.20 0.90 -3.46
N ASP A 76 0.19 1.52 -4.63
CA ASP A 76 0.74 2.86 -4.84
C ASP A 76 0.04 3.54 -6.02
N ILE A 77 0.09 4.88 -6.08
CA ILE A 77 -0.42 5.66 -7.22
C ILE A 77 0.57 5.74 -8.38
N MET A 78 1.86 5.43 -8.12
CA MET A 78 2.92 5.47 -9.11
C MET A 78 3.15 4.08 -9.74
N PRO A 79 3.05 3.94 -11.08
CA PRO A 79 3.34 2.66 -11.74
C PRO A 79 4.76 2.14 -11.48
N ALA A 80 5.76 3.03 -11.41
CA ALA A 80 7.13 2.62 -11.10
C ALA A 80 7.26 2.03 -9.69
N ALA A 81 6.50 2.54 -8.72
CA ALA A 81 6.51 2.06 -7.34
C ALA A 81 5.96 0.63 -7.24
N THR A 82 4.84 0.35 -7.92
CA THR A 82 4.25 -0.99 -7.94
C THR A 82 5.18 -2.00 -8.60
N HIS A 83 5.77 -1.67 -9.75
CA HIS A 83 6.74 -2.55 -10.44
C HIS A 83 8.00 -2.84 -9.61
N LEU A 84 8.57 -1.82 -8.97
CA LEU A 84 9.74 -1.98 -8.09
C LEU A 84 9.40 -2.85 -6.88
N THR A 85 8.23 -2.61 -6.25
CA THR A 85 7.75 -3.41 -5.13
C THR A 85 7.59 -4.88 -5.52
N THR A 86 6.94 -5.17 -6.63
CA THR A 86 6.79 -6.55 -7.12
C THR A 86 8.13 -7.21 -7.41
N SER A 87 9.08 -6.46 -8.01
CA SER A 87 10.43 -6.97 -8.30
C SER A 87 11.22 -7.26 -7.03
N MET A 88 11.10 -6.42 -6.00
CA MET A 88 11.73 -6.63 -4.70
C MET A 88 11.17 -7.88 -4.01
N LEU A 89 9.83 -8.02 -3.97
CA LEU A 89 9.19 -9.17 -3.33
C LEU A 89 9.51 -10.49 -4.05
N SER A 90 9.48 -10.52 -5.39
CA SER A 90 9.81 -11.72 -6.16
C SER A 90 11.28 -12.12 -6.04
N SER A 91 12.19 -11.15 -5.83
CA SER A 91 13.61 -11.42 -5.69
C SER A 91 13.99 -12.19 -4.41
N ALA A 92 13.08 -12.29 -3.44
CA ALA A 92 13.32 -13.04 -2.22
C ALA A 92 13.49 -14.55 -2.47
N HIS A 93 12.73 -15.11 -3.42
CA HIS A 93 12.82 -16.51 -3.84
C HIS A 93 12.70 -16.60 -5.37
N PRO A 94 13.74 -16.21 -6.13
CA PRO A 94 13.65 -15.99 -7.58
C PRO A 94 13.38 -17.26 -8.39
N THR A 95 13.55 -18.44 -7.80
CA THR A 95 13.31 -19.74 -8.43
C THR A 95 11.89 -20.27 -8.21
N ILE A 96 11.09 -19.60 -7.37
CA ILE A 96 9.74 -20.05 -7.01
C ILE A 96 8.73 -19.26 -7.85
N PRO A 97 8.07 -19.88 -8.85
CA PRO A 97 7.08 -19.19 -9.65
C PRO A 97 5.80 -18.96 -8.85
N PHE A 98 5.11 -17.87 -9.18
CA PHE A 98 3.77 -17.50 -8.73
C PHE A 98 2.99 -16.95 -9.93
N GLU A 99 1.67 -17.01 -9.88
CA GLU A 99 0.79 -16.64 -11.00
C GLU A 99 0.32 -15.19 -10.94
N GLN A 100 0.22 -14.64 -9.73
CA GLN A 100 -0.31 -13.30 -9.50
C GLN A 100 0.31 -12.65 -8.26
N THR A 101 0.12 -11.34 -8.15
CA THR A 101 0.53 -10.55 -6.98
C THR A 101 -0.59 -9.63 -6.56
N GLN A 102 -0.71 -9.36 -5.26
CA GLN A 102 -1.64 -8.34 -4.76
C GLN A 102 -0.97 -6.96 -4.64
N VAL A 103 -0.17 -6.58 -5.66
CA VAL A 103 0.45 -5.25 -5.76
C VAL A 103 -0.35 -4.42 -6.77
N HIS A 104 -1.04 -3.39 -6.29
CA HIS A 104 -2.05 -2.66 -7.05
C HIS A 104 -1.63 -1.24 -7.39
N LEU A 105 -1.90 -0.83 -8.63
CA LEU A 105 -1.85 0.58 -9.03
C LEU A 105 -3.18 1.23 -8.65
N LEU A 106 -3.14 2.24 -7.78
CA LEU A 106 -4.32 2.97 -7.36
C LEU A 106 -4.62 4.13 -8.31
N PRO A 107 -5.90 4.41 -8.57
CA PRO A 107 -6.28 5.58 -9.34
C PRO A 107 -5.92 6.86 -8.56
N TYR A 108 -5.44 7.88 -9.26
CA TYR A 108 -5.15 9.19 -8.68
C TYR A 108 -5.50 10.30 -9.66
N GLY A 109 -6.00 11.42 -9.12
CA GLY A 109 -6.40 12.58 -9.88
C GLY A 109 -7.77 12.41 -10.54
N ARG A 110 -8.01 13.23 -11.56
CA ARG A 110 -9.30 13.30 -12.25
C ARG A 110 -9.60 12.00 -13.00
N GLN A 111 -10.71 11.37 -12.62
CA GLN A 111 -11.31 10.22 -13.30
C GLN A 111 -12.41 10.70 -14.24
N GLY A 112 -12.48 10.09 -15.43
CA GLY A 112 -13.49 10.41 -16.45
C GLY A 112 -13.20 11.65 -17.31
N ARG A 113 -13.85 11.71 -18.49
CA ARG A 113 -13.71 12.78 -19.49
C ARG A 113 -14.87 13.80 -19.48
N GLU A 114 -15.93 13.55 -18.71
CA GLU A 114 -17.20 14.30 -18.74
C GLU A 114 -17.44 15.18 -17.50
N ALA A 115 -18.53 15.96 -17.54
CA ALA A 115 -18.86 17.03 -16.58
C ALA A 115 -19.05 16.57 -15.12
N SER A 116 -19.36 15.29 -14.88
CA SER A 116 -19.28 14.68 -13.55
C SER A 116 -17.87 14.18 -13.30
N VAL A 117 -16.98 15.10 -12.92
CA VAL A 117 -15.60 14.77 -12.57
C VAL A 117 -15.59 14.03 -11.24
N ASP A 118 -15.13 12.78 -11.25
CA ASP A 118 -14.76 12.08 -10.02
C ASP A 118 -13.26 12.26 -9.77
N PHE A 119 -12.86 12.39 -8.52
CA PHE A 119 -11.46 12.61 -8.14
C PHE A 119 -11.01 11.44 -7.27
N ALA A 120 -10.06 10.67 -7.79
CA ALA A 120 -9.41 9.62 -7.02
C ALA A 120 -8.23 10.19 -6.24
N LEU A 121 -8.08 9.75 -5.00
CA LEU A 121 -7.03 10.17 -4.08
C LEU A 121 -6.08 9.01 -3.73
N GLY A 122 -6.17 7.91 -4.49
CA GLY A 122 -5.37 6.72 -4.26
C GLY A 122 -5.79 6.02 -2.97
N ALA A 123 -4.83 5.78 -2.09
CA ALA A 123 -5.06 5.05 -0.84
C ALA A 123 -6.06 5.73 0.10
N LEU A 124 -6.23 7.04 -0.02
CA LEU A 124 -7.20 7.79 0.80
C LEU A 124 -8.64 7.41 0.47
N ASP A 125 -8.94 6.96 -0.75
CA ASP A 125 -10.28 6.50 -1.12
C ASP A 125 -10.66 5.24 -0.34
N LEU A 126 -9.69 4.38 0.01
CA LEU A 126 -9.90 3.20 0.85
C LEU A 126 -10.40 3.57 2.25
N ILE A 127 -9.95 4.71 2.78
CA ILE A 127 -10.40 5.21 4.09
C ILE A 127 -11.79 5.87 3.96
N ARG A 128 -12.04 6.56 2.85
CA ARG A 128 -13.33 7.19 2.57
C ARG A 128 -14.47 6.17 2.52
N GLU A 129 -14.23 5.00 1.93
CA GLU A 129 -15.18 3.89 1.91
C GLU A 129 -15.39 3.25 3.30
N GLN A 130 -14.41 3.37 4.21
CA GLN A 130 -14.52 2.93 5.61
C GLN A 130 -15.30 3.92 6.50
N HIS A 131 -15.49 5.17 6.07
CA HIS A 131 -16.19 6.21 6.84
C HIS A 131 -17.73 6.15 6.75
N GLY A 132 -18.30 4.95 6.69
CA GLY A 132 -19.64 4.68 7.22
C GLY A 132 -19.70 4.77 8.75
N THR A 133 -18.56 4.85 9.44
CA THR A 133 -18.48 5.09 10.89
C THR A 133 -17.35 6.07 11.21
N GLY A 134 -17.69 7.17 11.89
CA GLY A 134 -16.86 8.36 12.07
C GLY A 134 -15.61 8.15 12.91
N LEU A 135 -14.45 8.47 12.33
CA LEU A 135 -13.19 8.66 13.05
C LEU A 135 -12.78 10.15 13.14
N PHE A 136 -13.41 11.02 12.33
CA PHE A 136 -13.05 12.44 12.20
C PHE A 136 -14.22 13.41 12.43
N GLU A 137 -15.22 13.02 13.22
CA GLU A 137 -16.38 13.88 13.49
C GLU A 137 -16.05 15.21 14.18
N ASN A 138 -14.80 15.45 14.65
CA ASN A 138 -14.48 16.71 15.36
C ASN A 138 -13.08 17.34 15.19
N THR A 139 -12.22 16.91 14.25
CA THR A 139 -10.84 17.46 14.21
C THR A 139 -10.23 17.77 12.83
N GLY A 140 -10.96 17.68 11.71
CA GLY A 140 -10.28 17.69 10.40
C GLY A 140 -10.84 18.53 9.26
N ILE A 141 -11.98 19.22 9.40
CA ILE A 141 -12.61 19.91 8.25
C ILE A 141 -12.71 21.41 8.51
N GLU A 142 -11.58 22.08 8.68
CA GLU A 142 -11.51 23.51 8.35
C GLU A 142 -10.89 23.65 6.95
N VAL A 143 -11.74 23.51 5.92
CA VAL A 143 -11.34 23.77 4.53
C VAL A 143 -11.32 25.27 4.34
N HIS A 144 -10.13 25.89 4.46
CA HIS A 144 -9.95 27.28 4.08
C HIS A 144 -9.99 27.40 2.54
N ARG A 145 -11.15 27.79 1.99
CA ARG A 145 -11.29 28.12 0.56
C ARG A 145 -10.56 29.44 0.28
N GLY A 146 -9.31 29.34 -0.17
CA GLY A 146 -8.63 30.46 -0.81
C GLY A 146 -9.36 30.85 -2.10
N LYS A 147 -10.00 32.02 -2.14
CA LYS A 147 -10.51 32.60 -3.39
C LYS A 147 -9.32 33.05 -4.25
N GLY A 148 -8.83 32.17 -5.11
CA GLY A 148 -7.92 32.53 -6.19
C GLY A 148 -8.64 33.37 -7.24
N GLY A 149 -8.71 34.68 -7.02
CA GLY A 149 -9.20 35.63 -8.02
C GLY A 149 -8.18 35.76 -9.16
N ARG A 150 -8.52 35.29 -10.36
CA ARG A 150 -7.80 35.70 -11.57
C ARG A 150 -8.05 37.20 -11.76
N ARG A 151 -7.00 38.02 -11.68
CA ARG A 151 -7.05 39.36 -12.27
C ARG A 151 -7.17 39.20 -13.78
N SER A 152 -8.36 39.47 -14.31
CA SER A 152 -8.53 39.79 -15.71
C SER A 152 -7.86 41.14 -15.95
N VAL A 153 -6.84 41.17 -16.80
CA VAL A 153 -6.33 42.42 -17.37
C VAL A 153 -7.16 42.66 -18.63
N ALA A 154 -8.26 43.39 -18.47
CA ALA A 154 -9.02 43.93 -19.60
C ALA A 154 -8.36 45.24 -20.04
N GLY A 155 -8.11 45.38 -21.34
CA GLY A 155 -7.26 46.40 -21.92
C GLY A 155 -7.79 47.83 -21.85
N GLU A 156 -6.85 48.77 -21.97
CA GLU A 156 -7.11 50.14 -22.38
C GLU A 156 -6.67 50.30 -23.84
N GLY A 157 -7.64 50.62 -24.69
CA GLY A 157 -7.41 51.32 -25.93
C GLY A 157 -8.36 52.51 -25.97
N LYS A 158 -7.81 53.73 -25.97
CA LYS A 158 -8.17 54.86 -26.84
C LYS A 158 -7.51 56.16 -26.36
N GLY A 159 -6.87 56.83 -27.30
CA GLY A 159 -6.24 58.14 -27.23
C GLY A 159 -5.44 58.34 -28.50
#